data_AF-A0A7J8MG44-F1
#
_entry.id   AF-A0A7J8MG44-F1
#
_cell.length_a   1.000
_cell.length_b   1.000
_cell.length_c   1.000
_cell.angle_alpha   90.00
_cell.angle_beta   90.00
_cell.angle_gamma   90.00
#
_symmetry.space_group_name_H-M   'P 1'
#
loop_
_entity.id
_entity.type
_entity.pdbx_description
1 polymer ?
#
loop_
_entity_poly.entity_id
_entity_poly.type
_entity_poly.pdbx_seq_one_letter_code
_entity_poly.pdbx_strand_id
1 'polypeptide(L)'
;MIGNHCLYNLPRDKLLPLLKIPNHGDGCTHAYYDFSPTPGYRFVVLDGYDISAIGWPHDHPNRLEALKILSEKNPNSDKNSPEGLKGVDRRFVMFNGAVGNKQMEWLDNVLKDATNMKQKVIICCHVPLDPGATSKTTLLWNYDQVMDLIQRYDCVKVCLSGHNHQGGYSVDSRGVHHRVLDAALECTPGTNA
;
A
#
# COMPACT_ATOMS: atom_id res chain seq x y z
N MET A 1 0.85 7.21 7.29
CA MET A 1 0.30 6.10 6.50
C MET A 1 -1.03 5.67 7.09
N ILE A 2 -2.00 5.32 6.25
CA ILE A 2 -3.33 4.84 6.65
C ILE A 2 -3.46 3.35 6.37
N GLY A 3 -4.27 2.64 7.17
CA GLY A 3 -4.62 1.24 6.98
C GLY A 3 -6.14 1.03 6.83
N ASN A 4 -6.56 -0.17 6.44
CA ASN A 4 -7.99 -0.52 6.30
C ASN A 4 -8.77 -0.25 7.60
N HIS A 5 -8.20 -0.60 8.75
CA HIS A 5 -8.84 -0.34 10.04
C HIS A 5 -9.02 1.16 10.34
N CYS A 6 -8.16 2.04 9.83
CA CYS A 6 -8.40 3.49 9.94
C CYS A 6 -9.64 3.88 9.12
N LEU A 7 -9.76 3.32 7.92
CA LEU A 7 -10.80 3.64 6.94
C LEU A 7 -12.16 3.00 7.24
N TYR A 8 -12.21 1.97 8.09
CA TYR A 8 -13.46 1.47 8.66
C TYR A 8 -14.06 2.42 9.70
N ASN A 9 -13.22 3.22 10.36
CA ASN A 9 -13.61 4.01 11.53
C ASN A 9 -13.80 5.49 11.23
N LEU A 10 -12.98 6.07 10.35
CA LEU A 10 -13.02 7.50 10.05
C LEU A 10 -12.94 7.77 8.54
N PRO A 11 -13.72 8.73 8.03
CA PRO A 11 -13.60 9.17 6.64
C PRO A 11 -12.28 9.93 6.43
N ARG A 12 -11.76 9.90 5.20
CA ARG A 12 -10.47 10.50 4.81
C ARG A 12 -10.38 11.99 5.15
N ASP A 13 -11.46 12.75 4.96
CA ASP A 13 -11.52 14.20 5.25
C ASP A 13 -11.29 14.54 6.73
N LYS A 14 -11.63 13.64 7.66
CA LYS A 14 -11.32 13.77 9.09
C LYS A 14 -9.98 13.15 9.46
N LEU A 15 -9.67 11.99 8.87
CA LEU A 15 -8.50 11.20 9.24
C LEU A 15 -7.18 11.85 8.78
N LEU A 16 -7.11 12.34 7.53
CA LEU A 16 -5.87 12.86 6.97
C LEU A 16 -5.36 14.12 7.70
N PRO A 17 -6.22 15.11 8.04
CA PRO A 17 -5.79 16.25 8.87
C PRO A 17 -5.34 15.84 10.26
N LEU A 18 -6.04 14.88 10.90
CA LEU A 18 -5.68 14.38 12.23
C LEU A 18 -4.29 13.74 12.24
N LEU A 19 -3.95 13.01 11.19
CA LEU A 19 -2.64 12.39 11.00
C LEU A 19 -1.57 13.34 10.44
N LYS A 20 -1.93 14.61 10.19
CA LYS A 20 -1.07 15.62 9.56
C LYS A 20 -0.48 15.14 8.23
N ILE A 21 -1.25 14.35 7.48
CA ILE A 21 -0.84 13.89 6.15
C ILE A 21 -0.91 15.10 5.21
N PRO A 22 0.18 15.44 4.49
CA PRO A 22 0.17 16.55 3.54
C PRO A 22 -0.94 16.34 2.51
N ASN A 23 -1.83 17.30 2.39
CA ASN A 23 -2.86 17.31 1.37
C ASN A 23 -2.58 18.51 0.45
N HIS A 24 -2.21 18.24 -0.80
CA HIS A 24 -1.70 19.26 -1.72
C HIS A 24 -2.82 20.08 -2.39
N GLY A 25 -3.85 20.51 -1.65
CA GLY A 25 -4.71 21.67 -2.00
C GLY A 25 -5.39 21.69 -3.38
N ASP A 26 -5.29 20.64 -4.19
CA ASP A 26 -5.75 20.56 -5.58
C ASP A 26 -7.21 20.08 -5.69
N GLY A 27 -7.89 19.99 -4.54
CA GLY A 27 -9.25 19.47 -4.43
C GLY A 27 -9.33 17.95 -4.37
N CYS A 28 -8.23 17.21 -4.49
CA CYS A 28 -8.16 15.76 -4.35
C CYS A 28 -7.43 15.35 -3.06
N THR A 29 -8.18 14.95 -2.04
CA THR A 29 -7.64 14.45 -0.77
C THR A 29 -6.94 13.09 -0.96
N HIS A 30 -5.62 13.08 -1.15
CA HIS A 30 -4.82 11.86 -1.24
C HIS A 30 -4.01 11.59 0.04
N ALA A 31 -3.63 10.33 0.26
CA ALA A 31 -2.89 9.91 1.46
C ALA A 31 -1.44 9.49 1.20
N TYR A 32 -0.97 9.60 -0.04
CA TYR A 32 0.41 9.37 -0.44
C TYR A 32 1.24 10.65 -0.43
N TYR A 33 2.52 10.56 -0.06
CA TYR A 33 3.45 11.69 0.05
C TYR A 33 4.89 11.20 0.17
N ASP A 34 5.87 12.08 -0.08
CA ASP A 34 7.27 11.80 0.19
C ASP A 34 7.93 12.88 1.05
N PHE A 35 9.01 12.52 1.74
CA PHE A 35 9.81 13.47 2.52
C PHE A 35 11.24 12.95 2.69
N SER A 36 12.18 13.86 2.96
CA SER A 36 13.59 13.54 3.21
C SER A 36 13.96 13.92 4.65
N PRO A 37 14.06 12.96 5.58
CA PRO A 37 14.39 13.27 6.98
C PRO A 37 15.87 13.66 7.17
N THR A 38 16.73 13.27 6.23
CA THR A 38 18.17 13.56 6.23
C THR A 38 18.71 13.50 4.80
N PRO A 39 19.79 14.23 4.45
CA PRO A 39 20.39 14.15 3.13
C PRO A 39 20.70 12.73 2.68
N GLY A 40 20.46 12.44 1.40
CA GLY A 40 20.73 11.12 0.82
C GLY A 40 19.66 10.05 1.09
N TYR A 41 18.59 10.35 1.82
CA TYR A 41 17.47 9.43 2.05
C TYR A 41 16.12 10.09 1.74
N ARG A 42 15.21 9.30 1.17
CA ARG A 42 13.83 9.71 0.92
C ARG A 42 12.87 8.61 1.35
N PHE A 43 11.85 9.00 2.09
CA PHE A 43 10.73 8.14 2.44
C PHE A 43 9.58 8.46 1.50
N VAL A 44 8.99 7.43 0.92
CA VAL A 44 7.84 7.51 0.02
C VAL A 44 6.72 6.69 0.64
N VAL A 45 5.65 7.35 1.04
CA VAL A 45 4.48 6.72 1.66
C VAL A 45 3.41 6.57 0.59
N LEU A 46 3.03 5.33 0.29
CA LEU A 46 1.96 4.99 -0.63
C LEU A 46 0.62 4.87 0.10
N ASP A 47 -0.44 5.23 -0.60
CA ASP A 47 -1.81 4.92 -0.27
C ASP A 47 -2.24 3.64 -1.01
N GLY A 48 -2.08 2.50 -0.35
CA GLY A 48 -2.53 1.20 -0.86
C GLY A 48 -4.07 1.04 -0.92
N TYR A 49 -4.82 2.06 -0.50
CA TYR A 49 -6.27 2.13 -0.54
C TYR A 49 -6.78 3.22 -1.49
N ASP A 50 -5.92 3.73 -2.38
CA ASP A 50 -6.28 4.71 -3.40
C ASP A 50 -7.43 4.19 -4.27
N ILE A 51 -7.27 3.01 -4.89
CA ILE A 51 -8.37 2.24 -5.45
C ILE A 51 -8.79 1.19 -4.43
N SER A 52 -9.88 1.44 -3.70
CA SER A 52 -10.42 0.48 -2.73
C SER A 52 -11.91 0.66 -2.51
N ALA A 53 -12.57 -0.42 -2.06
CA ALA A 53 -14.00 -0.41 -1.77
C ALA A 53 -14.36 0.32 -0.46
N ILE A 54 -13.33 0.74 0.29
CA ILE A 54 -13.42 1.27 1.66
C ILE A 54 -12.76 2.65 1.74
N GLY A 55 -13.09 3.46 2.75
CA GLY A 55 -12.46 4.76 2.98
C GLY A 55 -12.87 5.90 2.04
N TRP A 56 -13.57 5.62 0.95
CA TRP A 56 -14.11 6.62 0.02
C TRP A 56 -15.64 6.75 0.13
N PRO A 57 -16.21 7.93 -0.19
CA PRO A 57 -17.66 8.10 -0.39
C PRO A 57 -18.23 7.08 -1.40
N HIS A 58 -19.53 6.80 -1.30
CA HIS A 58 -20.19 5.76 -2.11
C HIS A 58 -20.12 6.02 -3.62
N ASP A 59 -20.18 7.28 -4.02
CA ASP A 59 -20.17 7.78 -5.39
C ASP A 59 -18.76 8.15 -5.89
N HIS A 60 -17.73 7.98 -5.06
CA HIS A 60 -16.37 8.35 -5.45
C HIS A 60 -15.85 7.42 -6.57
N PRO A 61 -15.22 7.96 -7.63
CA PRO A 61 -14.79 7.17 -8.79
C PRO A 61 -13.85 6.02 -8.41
N ASN A 62 -12.91 6.24 -7.49
CA ASN A 62 -12.00 5.17 -7.05
C ASN A 62 -12.74 4.00 -6.35
N ARG A 63 -13.83 4.29 -5.64
CA ARG A 63 -14.63 3.25 -4.98
C ARG A 63 -15.43 2.46 -6.00
N LEU A 64 -16.03 3.14 -6.97
CA LEU A 64 -16.78 2.51 -8.05
C LEU A 64 -15.88 1.57 -8.87
N GLU A 65 -14.66 2.01 -9.19
CA GLU A 65 -13.67 1.18 -9.87
C GLU A 65 -13.27 -0.04 -9.03
N ALA A 66 -13.02 0.16 -7.73
CA ALA A 66 -12.69 -0.94 -6.82
C ALA A 66 -13.82 -1.99 -6.70
N LEU A 67 -15.08 -1.54 -6.66
CA LEU A 67 -16.24 -2.43 -6.63
C LEU A 67 -16.36 -3.25 -7.92
N LYS A 68 -16.04 -2.65 -9.07
CA LYS A 68 -15.98 -3.35 -10.36
C LYS A 68 -14.87 -4.41 -10.38
N ILE A 69 -13.67 -4.07 -9.92
CA ILE A 69 -12.56 -5.05 -9.82
C ILE A 69 -12.96 -6.22 -8.91
N LEU A 70 -13.55 -5.94 -7.74
CA LEU A 70 -13.98 -7.00 -6.82
C LEU A 70 -15.12 -7.85 -7.37
N SER A 71 -16.06 -7.28 -8.13
CA SER A 71 -17.14 -8.07 -8.74
C SER A 71 -16.61 -9.01 -9.84
N GLU A 72 -15.59 -8.57 -10.59
CA GLU A 72 -14.95 -9.36 -11.64
C GLU A 72 -14.00 -10.43 -11.08
N LYS A 73 -13.24 -10.13 -10.03
CA LYS A 73 -12.15 -10.98 -9.52
C LYS A 73 -12.53 -11.87 -8.33
N ASN A 74 -13.53 -11.48 -7.56
CA ASN A 74 -13.95 -12.23 -6.37
C ASN A 74 -15.42 -12.67 -6.53
N PRO A 75 -15.70 -13.97 -6.76
CA PRO A 75 -17.06 -14.46 -6.99
C PRO A 75 -17.90 -14.54 -5.70
N ASN A 76 -17.28 -14.38 -4.52
CA ASN A 76 -17.98 -14.53 -3.25
C ASN A 76 -18.96 -13.37 -3.00
N SER A 77 -20.05 -13.65 -2.28
CA SER A 77 -20.98 -12.61 -1.83
C SER A 77 -20.33 -11.72 -0.77
N ASP A 78 -19.69 -12.32 0.22
CA ASP A 78 -18.76 -11.63 1.12
C ASP A 78 -17.44 -11.39 0.40
N LYS A 79 -17.22 -10.14 -0.01
CA LYS A 79 -15.99 -9.74 -0.70
C LYS A 79 -14.76 -9.75 0.20
N ASN A 80 -14.87 -9.96 1.51
CA ASN A 80 -13.72 -10.23 2.36
C ASN A 80 -13.27 -11.70 2.30
N SER A 81 -14.11 -12.61 1.83
CA SER A 81 -13.74 -14.03 1.74
C SER A 81 -12.78 -14.28 0.57
N PRO A 82 -11.61 -14.90 0.82
CA PRO A 82 -10.71 -15.38 -0.22
C PRO A 82 -11.03 -16.82 -0.65
N GLU A 83 -12.13 -17.42 -0.18
CA GLU A 83 -12.48 -18.81 -0.47
C GLU A 83 -12.72 -19.01 -1.97
N GLY A 84 -12.28 -20.16 -2.51
CA GLY A 84 -12.34 -20.46 -3.94
C GLY A 84 -11.29 -19.73 -4.81
N LEU A 85 -10.71 -18.62 -4.34
CA LEU A 85 -9.63 -17.93 -5.04
C LEU A 85 -8.31 -18.71 -4.91
N LYS A 86 -7.54 -18.74 -6.00
CA LYS A 86 -6.32 -19.55 -6.14
C LYS A 86 -5.08 -18.68 -6.25
N GLY A 87 -3.98 -19.15 -5.67
CA GLY A 87 -2.68 -18.51 -5.78
C GLY A 87 -2.70 -17.03 -5.37
N VAL A 88 -2.09 -16.17 -6.19
CA VAL A 88 -2.04 -14.72 -5.96
C VAL A 88 -3.40 -14.04 -6.06
N ASP A 89 -4.40 -14.63 -6.70
CA ASP A 89 -5.73 -14.01 -6.84
C ASP A 89 -6.51 -13.98 -5.53
N ARG A 90 -6.06 -14.73 -4.51
CA ARG A 90 -6.54 -14.61 -3.13
C ARG A 90 -6.44 -13.20 -2.56
N ARG A 91 -5.64 -12.32 -3.19
CA ARG A 91 -5.49 -10.91 -2.84
C ARG A 91 -6.70 -10.05 -3.14
N PHE A 92 -7.59 -10.49 -4.03
CA PHE A 92 -8.78 -9.72 -4.43
C PHE A 92 -9.89 -9.82 -3.39
N VAL A 93 -9.64 -9.24 -2.22
CA VAL A 93 -10.56 -9.15 -1.09
C VAL A 93 -10.77 -7.70 -0.68
N MET A 94 -11.95 -7.39 -0.14
CA MET A 94 -12.42 -6.03 0.16
C MET A 94 -11.57 -5.28 1.20
N PHE A 95 -10.86 -6.01 2.07
CA PHE A 95 -9.93 -5.41 3.03
C PHE A 95 -8.56 -5.03 2.44
N ASN A 96 -8.34 -5.24 1.14
CA ASN A 96 -7.17 -4.77 0.40
C ASN A 96 -7.54 -3.59 -0.53
N GLY A 97 -6.59 -3.18 -1.37
CA GLY A 97 -6.79 -2.17 -2.39
C GLY A 97 -5.67 -2.19 -3.42
N ALA A 98 -5.64 -1.15 -4.26
CA ALA A 98 -4.65 -0.90 -5.29
C ALA A 98 -4.14 0.55 -5.24
N VAL A 99 -2.97 0.76 -5.83
CA VAL A 99 -2.42 2.09 -6.13
C VAL A 99 -2.98 2.55 -7.47
N GLY A 100 -3.61 3.73 -7.53
CA GLY A 100 -4.22 4.25 -8.75
C GLY A 100 -3.22 4.87 -9.73
N ASN A 101 -3.64 5.10 -10.97
CA ASN A 101 -2.76 5.59 -12.05
C ASN A 101 -2.08 6.92 -11.72
N LYS A 102 -2.81 7.88 -11.13
CA LYS A 102 -2.23 9.17 -10.71
C LYS A 102 -1.12 8.99 -9.68
N GLN A 103 -1.31 8.07 -8.74
CA GLN A 103 -0.29 7.75 -7.73
C GLN A 103 0.89 6.99 -8.34
N MET A 104 0.66 6.11 -9.33
CA MET A 104 1.74 5.45 -10.08
C MET A 104 2.61 6.45 -10.85
N GLU A 105 1.99 7.42 -11.54
CA GLU A 105 2.70 8.49 -12.25
C GLU A 105 3.48 9.38 -11.29
N TRP A 106 2.87 9.74 -10.15
CA TRP A 106 3.55 10.47 -9.09
C TRP A 106 4.75 9.70 -8.54
N LEU A 107 4.59 8.42 -8.23
CA LEU A 107 5.67 7.55 -7.73
C LEU A 107 6.82 7.48 -8.73
N ASP A 108 6.52 7.30 -10.02
CA ASP A 108 7.53 7.28 -11.08
C ASP A 108 8.36 8.58 -11.10
N ASN A 109 7.71 9.73 -10.94
CA ASN A 109 8.40 11.03 -10.89
C ASN A 109 9.26 11.19 -9.62
N VAL A 110 8.76 10.76 -8.47
CA VAL A 110 9.51 10.78 -7.20
C VAL A 110 10.76 9.90 -7.28
N LEU A 111 10.67 8.71 -7.89
CA LEU A 111 11.80 7.80 -8.04
C LEU A 111 12.84 8.30 -9.06
N LYS A 112 12.41 8.94 -10.15
CA LYS A 112 13.32 9.65 -11.08
C LYS A 112 14.09 10.74 -10.36
N ASP A 113 13.39 11.60 -9.61
CA ASP A 113 14.01 12.69 -8.86
C ASP A 113 15.00 12.18 -7.81
N ALA A 114 14.61 11.18 -7.01
CA ALA A 114 15.49 10.54 -6.04
C ALA A 114 16.74 9.92 -6.69
N THR A 115 16.61 9.36 -7.89
CA THR A 115 17.74 8.82 -8.66
C THR A 115 18.71 9.94 -9.06
N ASN A 116 18.20 11.05 -9.59
CA ASN A 116 19.02 12.21 -9.96
C ASN A 116 19.75 12.81 -8.76
N MET A 117 19.08 12.83 -7.60
CA MET A 117 19.62 13.31 -6.33
C MET A 117 20.51 12.27 -5.62
N LYS A 118 20.71 11.08 -6.19
CA LYS A 118 21.47 9.96 -5.60
C LYS A 118 20.99 9.57 -4.20
N GLN A 119 19.69 9.66 -3.96
CA GLN A 119 19.07 9.29 -2.69
C GLN A 119 18.79 7.78 -2.63
N LYS A 120 18.77 7.25 -1.41
CA LYS A 120 18.25 5.92 -1.10
C LYS A 120 16.78 6.05 -0.71
N VAL A 121 15.92 5.31 -1.37
CA VAL A 121 14.47 5.38 -1.17
C VAL A 121 13.99 4.23 -0.28
N ILE A 122 13.19 4.59 0.72
CA ILE A 122 12.40 3.68 1.54
C ILE A 122 10.94 3.89 1.16
N ILE A 123 10.29 2.85 0.64
CA ILE A 123 8.86 2.87 0.33
C ILE A 123 8.10 2.30 1.53
N CYS A 124 7.02 2.96 1.92
CA CYS A 124 6.12 2.52 2.98
C CYS A 124 4.72 2.36 2.42
N CYS A 125 4.10 1.19 2.57
CA CYS A 125 2.71 0.96 2.20
C CYS A 125 2.05 0.05 3.23
N HIS A 126 0.83 0.34 3.68
CA HIS A 126 0.18 -0.51 4.69
C HIS A 126 -0.02 -1.92 4.14
N VAL A 127 -0.44 -2.03 2.88
CA VAL A 127 -0.63 -3.30 2.16
C VAL A 127 0.72 -3.76 1.56
N PRO A 128 1.17 -5.00 1.85
CA PRO A 128 2.39 -5.58 1.29
C PRO A 128 2.46 -5.57 -0.25
N LEU A 129 3.68 -5.34 -0.76
CA LEU A 129 3.97 -5.25 -2.19
C LEU A 129 4.59 -6.54 -2.77
N ASP A 130 5.38 -7.27 -1.98
CA ASP A 130 6.07 -8.47 -2.47
C ASP A 130 5.36 -9.77 -2.01
N PRO A 131 5.02 -10.68 -2.94
CA PRO A 131 4.36 -11.93 -2.63
C PRO A 131 5.22 -12.94 -1.86
N GLY A 132 6.53 -12.72 -1.73
CA GLY A 132 7.46 -13.51 -0.91
C GLY A 132 7.53 -13.05 0.54
N ALA A 133 7.20 -11.79 0.83
CA ALA A 133 7.20 -11.23 2.17
C ALA A 133 5.85 -11.34 2.89
N THR A 134 4.80 -11.87 2.24
CA THR A 134 3.43 -11.86 2.81
C THR A 134 2.57 -13.04 2.36
N SER A 135 1.43 -13.23 3.04
CA SER A 135 0.35 -14.11 2.55
C SER A 135 -0.24 -13.57 1.24
N LYS A 136 -0.68 -14.48 0.36
CA LYS A 136 -1.35 -14.08 -0.90
C LYS A 136 -2.63 -13.30 -0.65
N THR A 137 -3.27 -13.49 0.50
CA THR A 137 -4.52 -12.82 0.85
C THR A 137 -4.32 -11.37 1.30
N THR A 138 -3.11 -10.99 1.73
CA THR A 138 -2.79 -9.64 2.23
C THR A 138 -2.01 -8.80 1.20
N LEU A 139 -1.83 -9.31 -0.02
CA LEU A 139 -1.06 -8.66 -1.07
C LEU A 139 -1.85 -7.52 -1.75
N LEU A 140 -1.17 -6.46 -2.19
CA LEU A 140 -1.78 -5.37 -2.97
C LEU A 140 -2.41 -5.90 -4.27
N TRP A 141 -3.57 -5.40 -4.68
CA TRP A 141 -4.27 -5.89 -5.87
C TRP A 141 -3.43 -5.79 -7.15
N ASN A 142 -2.78 -4.65 -7.37
CA ASN A 142 -1.87 -4.39 -8.48
C ASN A 142 -0.39 -4.39 -8.05
N TYR A 143 -0.03 -5.30 -7.13
CA TYR A 143 1.33 -5.43 -6.64
C TYR A 143 2.35 -5.58 -7.78
N ASP A 144 1.98 -6.31 -8.84
CA ASP A 144 2.78 -6.53 -10.03
C ASP A 144 3.15 -5.22 -10.72
N GLN A 145 2.17 -4.35 -10.95
CA GLN A 145 2.40 -3.04 -11.57
C GLN A 145 3.28 -2.13 -10.71
N VAL A 146 3.03 -2.11 -9.39
CA VAL A 146 3.82 -1.31 -8.44
C VAL A 146 5.26 -1.83 -8.36
N MET A 147 5.43 -3.14 -8.29
CA MET A 147 6.74 -3.79 -8.22
C MET A 147 7.52 -3.63 -9.52
N ASP A 148 6.87 -3.75 -10.68
CA ASP A 148 7.49 -3.49 -11.99
C ASP A 148 8.03 -2.07 -12.05
N LEU A 149 7.25 -1.08 -11.59
CA LEU A 149 7.69 0.32 -11.50
C LEU A 149 8.89 0.48 -10.56
N ILE A 150 8.82 -0.07 -9.35
CA ILE A 150 9.90 0.00 -8.35
C ILE A 150 11.19 -0.59 -8.91
N GLN A 151 11.11 -1.74 -9.57
CA GLN A 151 12.26 -2.43 -10.13
C GLN A 151 12.92 -1.68 -11.31
N ARG A 152 12.32 -0.62 -11.86
CA ARG A 152 12.99 0.23 -12.85
C ARG A 152 14.06 1.13 -12.22
N TYR A 153 14.06 1.31 -10.91
CA TYR A 153 14.92 2.26 -10.21
C TYR A 153 15.83 1.58 -9.18
N ASP A 154 17.14 1.79 -9.32
CA ASP A 154 18.12 1.26 -8.36
C ASP A 154 18.16 2.08 -7.06
N CYS A 155 17.46 3.21 -6.97
CA CYS A 155 17.44 4.05 -5.76
C CYS A 155 16.63 3.42 -4.62
N VAL A 156 15.67 2.54 -4.91
CA VAL A 156 14.85 1.86 -3.89
C VAL A 156 15.67 0.79 -3.18
N LYS A 157 15.61 0.77 -1.85
CA LYS A 157 16.38 -0.17 -1.01
C LYS A 157 15.50 -1.02 -0.12
N VAL A 158 14.41 -0.45 0.38
CA VAL A 158 13.52 -1.13 1.33
C VAL A 158 12.08 -0.75 1.05
N CYS A 159 11.20 -1.74 1.09
CA CYS A 159 9.75 -1.59 1.17
C CYS A 159 9.29 -2.08 2.56
N LEU A 160 8.60 -1.21 3.29
CA LEU A 160 8.05 -1.47 4.62
C LEU A 160 6.54 -1.54 4.56
N SER A 161 5.96 -2.59 5.14
CA SER A 161 4.51 -2.80 5.19
C SER A 161 4.02 -3.37 6.51
N GLY A 162 2.70 -3.40 6.67
CA GLY A 162 2.01 -4.10 7.77
C GLY A 162 0.98 -5.06 7.20
N HIS A 163 -0.24 -5.01 7.74
CA HIS A 163 -1.43 -5.75 7.25
C HIS A 163 -1.40 -7.27 7.42
N ASN A 164 -0.30 -7.93 7.07
CA ASN A 164 -0.07 -9.33 7.45
C ASN A 164 0.48 -9.37 8.87
N HIS A 165 -0.39 -9.66 9.84
CA HIS A 165 -0.05 -9.55 11.26
C HIS A 165 1.09 -10.48 11.70
N GLN A 166 1.31 -11.60 11.00
CA GLN A 166 2.42 -12.52 11.25
C GLN A 166 3.76 -12.02 10.69
N GLY A 167 3.80 -10.79 10.15
CA GLY A 167 4.99 -10.21 9.55
C GLY A 167 5.45 -10.97 8.30
N GLY A 168 6.71 -10.73 7.93
CA GLY A 168 7.38 -11.45 6.85
C GLY A 168 8.55 -10.68 6.26
N TYR A 169 9.37 -11.39 5.50
CA TYR A 169 10.56 -10.80 4.90
C TYR A 169 10.97 -11.52 3.63
N SER A 170 11.33 -10.76 2.61
CA SER A 170 11.95 -11.26 1.39
C SER A 170 12.96 -10.25 0.83
N VAL A 171 13.80 -10.70 -0.09
CA VAL A 171 14.63 -9.84 -0.93
C VAL A 171 14.29 -10.19 -2.36
N ASP A 172 13.93 -9.19 -3.16
CA ASP A 172 13.55 -9.42 -4.56
C ASP A 172 14.79 -9.61 -5.47
N SER A 173 14.53 -9.94 -6.74
CA SER A 173 15.58 -10.18 -7.73
C SER A 173 16.49 -8.97 -8.01
N ARG A 174 16.09 -7.76 -7.60
CA ARG A 174 16.84 -6.51 -7.74
C ARG A 174 17.55 -6.11 -6.44
N GLY A 175 17.46 -6.93 -5.40
CA GLY A 175 18.08 -6.68 -4.10
C GLY A 175 17.31 -5.70 -3.22
N VAL A 176 16.04 -5.42 -3.52
CA VAL A 176 15.18 -4.60 -2.64
C VAL A 176 14.66 -5.47 -1.51
N HIS A 177 14.82 -4.99 -0.28
CA HIS A 177 14.31 -5.68 0.91
C HIS A 177 12.82 -5.37 1.10
N HIS A 178 12.01 -6.40 1.29
CA HIS A 178 10.59 -6.25 1.63
C HIS A 178 10.38 -6.76 3.04
N ARG A 179 9.97 -5.87 3.95
CA ARG A 179 9.71 -6.21 5.36
C ARG A 179 8.27 -5.89 5.70
N VAL A 180 7.52 -6.92 6.07
CA VAL A 180 6.21 -6.78 6.68
C VAL A 180 6.38 -6.87 8.19
N LEU A 181 5.92 -5.84 8.90
CA LEU A 181 6.03 -5.72 10.34
C LEU A 181 4.91 -6.49 11.03
N ASP A 182 5.28 -7.24 12.04
CA ASP A 182 4.40 -7.95 12.94
C ASP A 182 3.44 -6.99 13.64
N ALA A 183 2.19 -7.41 13.83
CA ALA A 183 1.18 -6.56 14.46
C ALA A 183 1.40 -6.49 15.97
N ALA A 184 1.59 -5.29 16.51
CA ALA A 184 1.70 -5.08 17.95
C ALA A 184 0.49 -5.62 18.75
N LEU A 185 -0.70 -5.65 18.14
CA LEU A 185 -1.93 -6.18 18.74
C LEU A 185 -1.87 -7.69 19.01
N GLU A 186 -1.14 -8.45 18.20
CA GLU A 186 -1.00 -9.91 18.33
C GLU A 186 0.27 -10.30 19.09
N CYS A 187 1.00 -9.31 19.61
CA CYS A 187 2.19 -9.54 20.41
C CYS A 187 1.82 -10.18 21.75
N THR A 188 2.51 -11.25 22.12
CA THR A 188 2.30 -11.89 23.42
C THR A 188 2.73 -10.91 24.52
N PRO A 189 1.92 -10.70 25.58
CA PRO A 189 2.29 -9.82 26.68
C PRO A 189 3.69 -10.16 27.24
N GLY A 190 4.55 -9.16 27.37
CA GLY A 190 5.93 -9.34 27.84
C GLY A 190 6.95 -9.71 26.75
N THR A 191 6.55 -9.74 25.48
CA THR A 191 7.44 -9.95 24.33
C THR A 191 7.52 -8.70 23.44
N ASN A 192 8.46 -8.69 22.49
CA ASN A 192 8.59 -7.64 21.49
C ASN A 192 8.06 -8.14 20.14
N ALA A 193 7.37 -7.26 19.42
CA ALA A 193 7.03 -7.43 18.01
C ALA A 193 8.14 -6.87 17.12
#